data_AF-A0A1F3BBY8-F1
#
_entry.id   AF-A0A1F3BBY8-F1
#
_cell.length_a   1.000
_cell.length_b   1.000
_cell.length_c   1.000
_cell.angle_alpha   90.00
_cell.angle_beta   90.00
_cell.angle_gamma   90.00
#
_symmetry.space_group_name_H-M   'P 1'
#
loop_
_entity.id
_entity.type
_entity.pdbx_description
1 polymer ?
#
loop_
_entity_poly.entity_id
_entity_poly.type
_entity_poly.pdbx_seq_one_letter_code
_entity_poly.pdbx_strand_id
1 'polypeptide(L)'
;MRTIAIIILLLVLASVYAAPVSAANITATFDKEHFQTSMNLSVHQNMTKFVNQSIALDASQNSNMSAAFNDALRKVDPSASFSALTIRVWSNATWLNLTIATSIVGVSERKGDIAAVNTTWRMFNVSADLRAGNLSYNTVGREYFRPVLDFYANASLFVNDPNATIRAVNFFVDETQSVTGPEAANYVGNFTVLDFRPLNVPIDQWERTYNLSNNTTTWRYTPPVIFAASVEASQLNKSVTLFSSYTYSAEIIIPGLAQAAGNILRVDVGTGQKEWIMTGVVVLSLGLVVVIQVMFRAKKKAAKLGRR
;
A
#
# COMPACT_ATOMS: atom_id res chain seq x y z
N MET A 1 36.22 27.09 -5.90
CA MET A 1 35.22 26.90 -4.81
C MET A 1 33.80 27.28 -5.24
N ARG A 2 33.56 28.42 -5.90
CA ARG A 2 32.19 28.84 -6.33
C ARG A 2 31.49 27.88 -7.30
N THR A 3 32.22 27.27 -8.22
CA THR A 3 31.66 26.33 -9.22
C THR A 3 31.19 25.02 -8.60
N ILE A 4 31.92 24.49 -7.61
CA ILE A 4 31.56 23.26 -6.89
C ILE A 4 30.27 23.47 -6.07
N ALA A 5 30.13 24.63 -5.42
CA ALA A 5 28.92 24.96 -4.66
C ALA A 5 27.68 25.07 -5.56
N ILE A 6 27.83 25.60 -6.77
CA ILE A 6 26.74 25.70 -7.77
C ILE A 6 26.34 24.31 -8.28
N ILE A 7 27.31 23.42 -8.51
CA ILE A 7 27.04 22.03 -8.94
C ILE A 7 26.33 21.25 -7.83
N ILE A 8 26.75 21.38 -6.57
CA ILE A 8 26.08 20.75 -5.42
C ILE A 8 24.65 21.28 -5.26
N LEU A 9 24.45 22.60 -5.39
CA LEU A 9 23.12 23.22 -5.30
C LEU A 9 22.20 22.76 -6.45
N LEU A 10 22.72 22.64 -7.68
CA LEU A 10 21.98 22.11 -8.83
C LEU A 10 21.64 20.62 -8.67
N LEU A 11 22.53 19.81 -8.08
CA LEU A 11 22.27 18.41 -7.75
C LEU A 11 21.20 18.25 -6.66
N VAL A 12 21.20 19.12 -5.65
CA VAL A 12 20.17 19.16 -4.59
C VAL A 12 18.83 19.65 -5.15
N LEU A 13 18.83 20.64 -6.06
CA LEU A 13 17.61 21.07 -6.74
C LEU A 13 17.07 19.97 -7.68
N ALA A 14 17.95 19.28 -8.42
CA ALA A 14 17.55 18.17 -9.28
C ALA A 14 17.00 16.97 -8.48
N SER A 15 17.50 16.69 -7.28
CA SER A 15 16.96 15.63 -6.42
C SER A 15 15.59 15.95 -5.81
N VAL A 16 15.26 17.23 -5.65
CA VAL A 16 13.92 17.69 -5.22
C VAL A 16 12.90 17.59 -6.38
N TYR A 17 13.36 17.57 -7.63
CA TYR A 17 12.52 17.46 -8.84
C TYR A 17 12.51 16.06 -9.47
N ALA A 18 13.04 15.04 -8.79
CA ALA A 18 12.73 13.67 -9.16
C ALA A 18 11.21 13.48 -8.97
N ALA A 19 10.44 13.60 -10.05
CA ALA A 19 9.06 13.16 -10.08
C ALA A 19 9.03 11.75 -9.47
N PRO A 20 8.08 11.42 -8.59
CA PRO A 20 7.95 10.06 -8.13
C PRO A 20 7.81 9.21 -9.38
N VAL A 21 8.85 8.42 -9.69
CA VAL A 21 8.68 7.20 -10.47
C VAL A 21 7.47 6.56 -9.82
N SER A 22 6.37 6.42 -10.57
CA SER A 22 5.07 5.97 -10.04
C SER A 22 5.23 4.54 -9.55
N ALA A 23 5.83 4.40 -8.37
CA ALA A 23 5.98 3.16 -7.65
C ALA A 23 4.56 2.69 -7.36
N ALA A 24 4.33 1.40 -7.58
CA ALA A 24 3.06 0.82 -7.20
C ALA A 24 2.82 1.10 -5.71
N ASN A 25 1.70 1.75 -5.41
CA ASN A 25 1.40 2.26 -4.09
C ASN A 25 -0.09 2.13 -3.81
N ILE A 26 -0.41 1.68 -2.61
CA ILE A 26 -1.75 1.56 -2.07
C ILE A 26 -1.88 2.65 -1.00
N THR A 27 -2.75 3.62 -1.23
CA THR A 27 -3.02 4.70 -0.27
C THR A 27 -4.45 4.59 0.21
N ALA A 28 -4.64 4.56 1.52
CA ALA A 28 -5.96 4.59 2.15
C ALA A 28 -6.05 5.76 3.12
N THR A 29 -6.98 6.68 2.87
CA THR A 29 -7.21 7.85 3.70
C THR A 29 -8.52 7.68 4.45
N PHE A 30 -8.47 7.71 5.78
CA PHE A 30 -9.66 7.67 6.61
C PHE A 30 -10.32 9.06 6.67
N ASP A 31 -11.58 9.16 6.25
CA ASP A 31 -12.39 10.37 6.42
C ASP A 31 -13.83 9.95 6.72
N LYS A 32 -14.53 10.70 7.59
CA LYS A 32 -15.97 10.51 7.89
C LYS A 32 -16.39 9.03 8.00
N GLU A 33 -15.72 8.28 8.85
CA GLU A 33 -16.05 6.87 9.19
C GLU A 33 -15.79 5.82 8.09
N HIS A 34 -15.19 6.21 6.95
CA HIS A 34 -14.84 5.31 5.86
C HIS A 34 -13.39 5.54 5.38
N PHE A 35 -12.83 4.58 4.65
CA PHE A 35 -11.59 4.81 3.91
C PHE A 35 -11.87 5.16 2.47
N GLN A 36 -11.17 6.18 1.97
CA GLN A 36 -10.97 6.41 0.54
C GLN A 36 -9.67 5.74 0.13
N THR A 37 -9.74 4.78 -0.78
CA THR A 37 -8.59 3.95 -1.15
C THR A 37 -8.27 4.11 -2.63
N SER A 38 -6.99 4.33 -2.91
CA SER A 38 -6.40 4.36 -4.25
C SER A 38 -5.27 3.36 -4.32
N MET A 39 -5.33 2.43 -5.28
CA MET A 39 -4.29 1.42 -5.48
C MET A 39 -3.74 1.58 -6.89
N ASN A 40 -2.46 1.92 -6.99
CA ASN A 40 -1.72 1.91 -8.24
C ASN A 40 -0.83 0.68 -8.22
N LEU A 41 -1.12 -0.31 -9.05
CA LEU A 41 -0.43 -1.59 -9.10
C LEU A 41 0.20 -1.76 -10.47
N SER A 42 1.38 -2.36 -10.52
CA SER A 42 2.14 -2.46 -11.77
C SER A 42 2.93 -3.77 -11.83
N VAL A 43 2.62 -4.60 -12.82
CA VAL A 43 3.37 -5.81 -13.14
C VAL A 43 4.28 -5.52 -14.32
N HIS A 44 5.58 -5.80 -14.17
CA HIS A 44 6.59 -5.64 -15.20
C HIS A 44 7.14 -7.01 -15.61
N GLN A 45 7.24 -7.27 -16.90
CA GLN A 45 7.69 -8.58 -17.39
C GLN A 45 8.26 -8.52 -18.81
N ASN A 46 9.07 -9.51 -19.16
CA ASN A 46 9.46 -9.81 -20.55
C ASN A 46 9.28 -11.30 -20.92
N MET A 47 8.60 -12.09 -20.09
CA MET A 47 8.27 -13.51 -20.34
C MET A 47 7.31 -13.70 -21.52
N THR A 48 6.36 -12.80 -21.70
CA THR A 48 5.24 -12.91 -22.65
C THR A 48 4.88 -11.54 -23.22
N LYS A 49 3.79 -11.47 -23.98
CA LYS A 49 3.26 -10.22 -24.52
C LYS A 49 1.82 -10.03 -24.09
N PHE A 50 1.56 -9.01 -23.26
CA PHE A 50 0.18 -8.62 -23.00
C PHE A 50 -0.42 -7.92 -24.22
N VAL A 51 -1.75 -7.99 -24.33
CA VAL A 51 -2.50 -7.23 -25.33
C VAL A 51 -2.42 -5.74 -24.97
N ASN A 52 -2.16 -4.89 -25.96
CA ASN A 52 -2.18 -3.44 -25.77
C ASN A 52 -3.63 -2.98 -25.59
N GLN A 53 -3.99 -2.46 -24.42
CA GLN A 53 -5.33 -1.95 -24.16
C GLN A 53 -5.37 -0.92 -23.04
N SER A 54 -6.40 -0.07 -23.05
CA SER A 54 -6.75 0.81 -21.94
C SER A 54 -8.25 0.83 -21.77
N ILE A 55 -8.74 0.36 -20.62
CA ILE A 55 -10.16 0.19 -20.32
C ILE A 55 -10.43 0.70 -18.91
N ALA A 56 -11.53 1.44 -18.75
CA ALA A 56 -12.06 1.78 -17.43
C ALA A 56 -13.29 0.89 -17.15
N LEU A 57 -13.34 0.32 -15.95
CA LEU A 57 -14.40 -0.53 -15.46
C LEU A 57 -15.03 0.13 -14.24
N ASP A 58 -16.36 0.15 -14.20
CA ASP A 58 -17.15 0.68 -13.10
C ASP A 58 -17.99 -0.45 -12.49
N ALA A 59 -17.97 -0.59 -11.16
CA ALA A 59 -18.72 -1.60 -10.45
C ALA A 59 -20.24 -1.49 -10.63
N SER A 60 -20.76 -0.29 -10.93
CA SER A 60 -22.17 -0.09 -11.28
C SER A 60 -22.57 -0.77 -12.59
N GLN A 61 -21.60 -1.03 -13.48
CA GLN A 61 -21.79 -1.63 -14.79
C GLN A 61 -21.31 -3.09 -14.85
N ASN A 62 -20.49 -3.52 -13.88
CA ASN A 62 -19.90 -4.85 -13.84
C ASN A 62 -20.16 -5.54 -12.49
N SER A 63 -21.28 -6.25 -12.42
CA SER A 63 -21.72 -6.97 -11.20
C SER A 63 -20.73 -8.03 -10.76
N ASN A 64 -20.05 -8.71 -11.70
CA ASN A 64 -19.11 -9.78 -11.39
C ASN A 64 -17.85 -9.24 -10.70
N MET A 65 -17.33 -8.10 -11.17
CA MET A 65 -16.21 -7.41 -10.54
C MET A 65 -16.59 -6.97 -9.12
N SER A 66 -17.75 -6.32 -8.95
CA SER A 66 -18.20 -5.86 -7.63
C SER A 66 -18.40 -7.01 -6.65
N ALA A 67 -19.01 -8.12 -7.10
CA ALA A 67 -19.21 -9.31 -6.30
C ALA A 67 -17.88 -9.93 -5.86
N ALA A 68 -16.93 -10.13 -6.79
CA ALA A 68 -15.64 -10.74 -6.49
C ALA A 68 -14.84 -9.94 -5.44
N PHE A 69 -14.84 -8.61 -5.52
CA PHE A 69 -14.18 -7.74 -4.54
C PHE A 69 -14.89 -7.78 -3.18
N ASN A 70 -16.22 -7.67 -3.15
CA ASN A 70 -16.97 -7.71 -1.88
C ASN A 70 -16.88 -9.09 -1.20
N ASP A 71 -16.92 -10.18 -1.97
CA ASP A 71 -16.75 -11.53 -1.44
C ASP A 71 -15.34 -11.74 -0.86
N ALA A 72 -14.31 -11.22 -1.54
CA ALA A 72 -12.94 -11.26 -1.03
C ALA A 72 -12.78 -10.45 0.27
N LEU A 73 -13.38 -9.26 0.34
CA LEU A 73 -13.32 -8.39 1.50
C LEU A 73 -14.03 -9.01 2.71
N ARG A 74 -15.26 -9.51 2.51
CA ARG A 74 -16.09 -10.09 3.57
C ARG A 74 -15.53 -11.37 4.19
N LYS A 75 -14.67 -12.09 3.46
CA LYS A 75 -13.92 -13.23 4.01
C LYS A 75 -12.93 -12.80 5.10
N VAL A 76 -12.45 -11.57 5.04
CA VAL A 76 -11.46 -11.03 5.99
C VAL A 76 -12.14 -10.17 7.05
N ASP A 77 -13.08 -9.32 6.63
CA ASP A 77 -13.86 -8.47 7.51
C ASP A 77 -15.35 -8.51 7.11
N PRO A 78 -16.19 -9.30 7.81
CA PRO A 78 -17.59 -9.48 7.45
C PRO A 78 -18.44 -8.20 7.46
N SER A 79 -18.04 -7.17 8.22
CA SER A 79 -18.77 -5.89 8.24
C SER A 79 -18.32 -4.93 7.14
N ALA A 80 -17.18 -5.18 6.51
CA ALA A 80 -16.64 -4.33 5.48
C ALA A 80 -17.32 -4.54 4.12
N SER A 81 -17.43 -3.45 3.34
CA SER A 81 -17.84 -3.52 1.94
C SER A 81 -17.17 -2.44 1.10
N PHE A 82 -16.99 -2.73 -0.18
CA PHE A 82 -16.53 -1.76 -1.17
C PHE A 82 -17.72 -0.96 -1.72
N SER A 83 -17.54 0.35 -1.83
CA SER A 83 -18.48 1.25 -2.50
C SER A 83 -17.76 2.11 -3.53
N ALA A 84 -18.44 2.45 -4.64
CA ALA A 84 -17.87 3.25 -5.73
C ALA A 84 -16.56 2.68 -6.31
N LEU A 85 -16.47 1.36 -6.42
CA LEU A 85 -15.30 0.67 -6.97
C LEU A 85 -15.16 0.95 -8.47
N THR A 86 -14.02 1.52 -8.83
CA THR A 86 -13.60 1.76 -10.21
C THR A 86 -12.22 1.17 -10.43
N ILE A 87 -12.00 0.58 -11.61
CA ILE A 87 -10.72 -0.01 -12.01
C ILE A 87 -10.36 0.51 -13.39
N ARG A 88 -9.20 1.14 -13.52
CA ARG A 88 -8.58 1.44 -14.81
C ARG A 88 -7.49 0.42 -15.08
N VAL A 89 -7.67 -0.34 -16.15
CA VAL A 89 -6.70 -1.30 -16.65
C VAL A 89 -5.97 -0.67 -17.81
N TRP A 90 -4.64 -0.67 -17.75
CA TRP A 90 -3.78 -0.29 -18.87
C TRP A 90 -2.71 -1.35 -19.05
N SER A 91 -2.52 -1.82 -20.27
CA SER A 91 -1.46 -2.76 -20.57
C SER A 91 -0.79 -2.44 -21.89
N ASN A 92 0.49 -2.79 -21.96
CA ASN A 92 1.25 -2.89 -23.19
C ASN A 92 2.02 -4.23 -23.19
N ALA A 93 2.84 -4.47 -24.21
CA ALA A 93 3.59 -5.72 -24.35
C ALA A 93 4.28 -6.22 -23.06
N THR A 94 4.88 -5.33 -22.24
CA THR A 94 5.69 -5.68 -21.06
C THR A 94 5.12 -5.21 -19.72
N TRP A 95 4.11 -4.35 -19.74
CA TRP A 95 3.53 -3.74 -18.54
C TRP A 95 2.03 -4.01 -18.43
N LEU A 96 1.59 -4.30 -17.21
CA LEU A 96 0.20 -4.25 -16.81
C LEU A 96 0.07 -3.33 -15.60
N ASN A 97 -0.69 -2.24 -15.76
CA ASN A 97 -0.98 -1.27 -14.72
C ASN A 97 -2.46 -1.31 -14.36
N LEU A 98 -2.73 -1.31 -13.06
CA LEU A 98 -4.07 -1.19 -12.50
C LEU A 98 -4.13 0.05 -11.62
N THR A 99 -5.11 0.90 -11.87
CA THR A 99 -5.48 1.97 -10.93
C THR A 99 -6.86 1.66 -10.40
N ILE A 100 -6.96 1.35 -9.12
CA ILE A 100 -8.21 1.02 -8.43
C ILE A 100 -8.55 2.18 -7.51
N ALA A 101 -9.76 2.72 -7.61
CA ALA A 101 -10.27 3.71 -6.68
C ALA A 101 -11.61 3.23 -6.11
N THR A 102 -11.74 3.29 -4.79
CA THR A 102 -12.92 2.80 -4.07
C THR A 102 -13.03 3.45 -2.70
N SER A 103 -14.21 3.42 -2.11
CA SER A 103 -14.37 3.65 -0.68
C SER A 103 -14.65 2.33 0.05
N ILE A 104 -14.21 2.23 1.30
CA ILE A 104 -14.40 1.06 2.16
C ILE A 104 -15.19 1.52 3.38
N VAL A 105 -16.37 0.91 3.56
CA VAL A 105 -17.32 1.26 4.61
C VAL A 105 -17.55 0.08 5.55
N GLY A 106 -18.09 0.34 6.74
CA GLY A 106 -18.39 -0.70 7.73
C GLY A 106 -17.18 -1.21 8.52
N VAL A 107 -16.09 -0.46 8.51
CA VAL A 107 -14.81 -0.80 9.17
C VAL A 107 -14.53 0.05 10.41
N SER A 108 -15.46 0.92 10.81
CA SER A 108 -15.30 1.76 11.99
C SER A 108 -16.48 1.61 12.95
N GLU A 109 -16.17 1.66 14.25
CA GLU A 109 -17.14 1.71 15.32
C GLU A 109 -16.84 2.93 16.19
N ARG A 110 -17.85 3.79 16.39
CA ARG A 110 -17.70 5.00 17.18
C ARG A 110 -18.20 4.79 18.61
N LYS A 111 -17.37 5.16 19.60
CA LYS A 111 -17.70 5.16 21.03
C LYS A 111 -17.38 6.53 21.62
N GLY A 112 -18.38 7.42 21.63
CA GLY A 112 -18.21 8.81 22.02
C GLY A 112 -17.37 9.58 21.00
N ASP A 113 -16.25 10.15 21.44
CA ASP A 113 -15.32 10.90 20.58
C ASP A 113 -14.18 10.05 20.02
N ILE A 114 -14.16 8.75 20.33
CA ILE A 114 -13.14 7.84 19.81
C ILE A 114 -13.78 6.95 18.75
N ALA A 115 -13.18 6.93 17.56
CA ALA A 115 -13.47 5.94 16.53
C ALA A 115 -12.43 4.82 16.63
N ALA A 116 -12.92 3.59 16.79
CA ALA A 116 -12.12 2.38 16.61
C ALA A 116 -12.28 1.93 15.16
N VAL A 117 -11.18 1.94 14.42
CA VAL A 117 -11.16 1.63 12.99
C VAL A 117 -10.44 0.29 12.81
N ASN A 118 -11.17 -0.71 12.38
CA ASN A 118 -10.62 -1.99 12.00
C ASN A 118 -9.88 -1.84 10.65
N THR A 119 -8.66 -2.32 10.60
CA THR A 119 -7.83 -2.27 9.39
C THR A 119 -7.59 -3.65 8.78
N THR A 120 -8.17 -4.72 9.33
CA THR A 120 -8.01 -6.09 8.79
C THR A 120 -8.47 -6.20 7.34
N TRP A 121 -9.41 -5.38 6.89
CA TRP A 121 -9.85 -5.33 5.50
C TRP A 121 -8.71 -5.24 4.47
N ARG A 122 -7.53 -4.72 4.84
CA ARG A 122 -6.38 -4.52 3.93
C ARG A 122 -5.76 -5.80 3.37
N MET A 123 -5.95 -6.95 4.01
CA MET A 123 -5.27 -8.21 3.64
C MET A 123 -6.14 -9.15 2.78
N PHE A 124 -7.13 -8.61 2.07
CA PHE A 124 -8.01 -9.39 1.21
C PHE A 124 -7.28 -9.96 -0.02
N ASN A 125 -7.83 -11.03 -0.58
CA ASN A 125 -7.35 -11.66 -1.81
C ASN A 125 -8.52 -11.91 -2.74
N VAL A 126 -8.43 -11.38 -3.96
CA VAL A 126 -9.37 -11.70 -5.03
C VAL A 126 -8.81 -12.86 -5.84
N SER A 127 -9.42 -14.04 -5.69
CA SER A 127 -9.01 -15.27 -6.42
C SER A 127 -9.71 -15.44 -7.76
N ALA A 128 -10.79 -14.70 -8.01
CA ALA A 128 -11.53 -14.76 -9.26
C ALA A 128 -10.68 -14.23 -10.43
N ASP A 129 -10.77 -14.88 -11.58
CA ASP A 129 -10.23 -14.32 -12.82
C ASP A 129 -11.09 -13.13 -13.24
N LEU A 130 -10.51 -11.94 -13.17
CA LEU A 130 -11.14 -10.71 -13.61
C LEU A 130 -10.54 -10.28 -14.94
N ARG A 131 -11.43 -10.04 -15.91
CA ARG A 131 -11.07 -9.79 -17.31
C ARG A 131 -11.58 -8.46 -17.80
N ALA A 132 -10.78 -7.80 -18.63
CA ALA A 132 -11.15 -6.62 -19.41
C ALA A 132 -10.97 -6.97 -20.89
N GLY A 133 -12.06 -7.35 -21.57
CA GLY A 133 -11.99 -7.97 -22.89
C GLY A 133 -11.29 -9.33 -22.82
N ASN A 134 -10.23 -9.51 -23.63
CA ASN A 134 -9.43 -10.74 -23.68
C ASN A 134 -8.23 -10.74 -22.71
N LEU A 135 -8.08 -9.69 -21.91
CA LEU A 135 -6.99 -9.59 -20.94
C LEU A 135 -7.47 -10.01 -19.54
N SER A 136 -6.88 -11.07 -18.98
CA SER A 136 -6.98 -11.37 -17.55
C SER A 136 -6.05 -10.44 -16.79
N TYR A 137 -6.59 -9.53 -15.98
CA TYR A 137 -5.76 -8.57 -15.26
C TYR A 137 -5.47 -8.97 -13.81
N ASN A 138 -6.14 -10.01 -13.30
CA ASN A 138 -5.87 -10.52 -11.96
C ASN A 138 -5.04 -11.81 -11.97
N THR A 139 -5.50 -12.86 -12.67
CA THR A 139 -4.83 -14.17 -12.71
C THR A 139 -3.70 -14.22 -13.75
N VAL A 140 -2.87 -13.17 -13.80
CA VAL A 140 -1.83 -13.02 -14.83
C VAL A 140 -0.79 -14.15 -14.79
N GLY A 141 -0.51 -14.65 -13.59
CA GLY A 141 0.43 -15.74 -13.37
C GLY A 141 0.03 -17.01 -14.10
N ARG A 142 -1.22 -17.44 -13.91
CA ARG A 142 -1.80 -18.61 -14.59
C ARG A 142 -1.94 -18.42 -16.10
N GLU A 143 -2.46 -17.28 -16.53
CA GLU A 143 -2.85 -17.08 -17.94
C GLU A 143 -1.66 -16.75 -18.84
N TYR A 144 -0.63 -16.06 -18.33
CA TYR A 144 0.46 -15.54 -19.17
C TYR A 144 1.85 -16.05 -18.81
N PHE A 145 2.16 -16.23 -17.52
CA PHE A 145 3.51 -16.60 -17.09
C PHE A 145 3.72 -18.10 -17.06
N ARG A 146 2.78 -18.84 -16.46
CA ARG A 146 2.85 -20.30 -16.35
C ARG A 146 3.11 -21.02 -17.69
N PRO A 147 2.44 -20.69 -18.81
CA PRO A 147 2.71 -21.36 -20.08
C PRO A 147 4.16 -21.19 -20.57
N VAL A 148 4.79 -20.05 -20.29
CA VAL A 148 6.19 -19.77 -20.63
C VAL A 148 7.11 -20.64 -19.76
N LEU A 149 6.82 -20.69 -18.46
CA LEU A 149 7.59 -21.52 -17.52
C LEU A 149 7.47 -23.01 -17.83
N ASP A 150 6.27 -23.49 -18.16
CA ASP A 150 6.02 -24.87 -18.55
C ASP A 150 6.80 -25.24 -19.83
N PHE A 151 6.90 -24.32 -20.80
CA PHE A 151 7.72 -24.51 -22.00
C PHE A 151 9.21 -24.71 -21.65
N TYR A 152 9.79 -23.83 -20.83
CA TYR A 152 11.19 -23.95 -20.43
C TYR A 152 11.43 -25.14 -19.50
N ALA A 153 10.49 -25.47 -18.62
CA ALA A 153 10.55 -26.66 -17.76
C ALA A 153 10.60 -27.93 -18.62
N ASN A 154 9.76 -28.02 -19.64
CA ASN A 154 9.79 -29.13 -20.59
C ASN A 154 11.10 -29.16 -21.40
N ALA A 155 11.54 -28.00 -21.91
CA ALA A 155 12.81 -27.91 -22.64
C ALA A 155 14.01 -28.37 -21.79
N SER A 156 13.97 -28.14 -20.49
CA SER A 156 15.05 -28.55 -19.57
C SER A 156 15.26 -30.08 -19.54
N LEU A 157 14.24 -30.87 -19.85
CA LEU A 157 14.31 -32.34 -19.92
C LEU A 157 15.14 -32.86 -21.10
N PHE A 158 15.29 -32.06 -22.15
CA PHE A 158 15.97 -32.45 -23.39
C PHE A 158 17.37 -31.84 -23.54
N VAL A 159 17.91 -31.20 -22.50
CA VAL A 159 19.21 -30.49 -22.56
C VAL A 159 20.37 -31.38 -23.03
N ASN A 160 20.32 -32.68 -22.71
CA ASN A 160 21.33 -33.66 -23.10
C ASN A 160 21.15 -34.19 -24.54
N ASP A 161 20.08 -33.84 -25.25
CA ASP A 161 19.86 -34.25 -26.63
C ASP A 161 20.84 -33.48 -27.55
N PRO A 162 21.62 -34.17 -28.41
CA PRO A 162 22.50 -33.50 -29.37
C PRO A 162 21.79 -32.51 -30.29
N ASN A 163 20.48 -32.65 -30.52
CA ASN A 163 19.68 -31.77 -31.36
C ASN A 163 18.94 -30.66 -30.58
N ALA A 164 19.08 -30.59 -29.26
CA ALA A 164 18.43 -29.56 -28.47
C ALA A 164 18.95 -28.16 -28.79
N THR A 165 18.02 -27.24 -29.02
CA THR A 165 18.32 -25.81 -29.22
C THR A 165 18.60 -25.09 -27.91
N ILE A 166 18.07 -25.61 -26.79
CA ILE A 166 18.26 -25.12 -25.42
C ILE A 166 19.21 -26.07 -24.69
N ARG A 167 20.32 -25.53 -24.17
CA ARG A 167 21.45 -26.29 -23.58
C ARG A 167 21.58 -26.14 -22.07
N ALA A 168 20.88 -25.20 -21.47
CA ALA A 168 20.81 -25.00 -20.04
C ALA A 168 19.56 -24.20 -19.70
N VAL A 169 18.93 -24.50 -18.57
CA VAL A 169 17.79 -23.73 -18.05
C VAL A 169 17.91 -23.68 -16.52
N ASN A 170 17.93 -22.47 -15.98
CA ASN A 170 17.86 -22.21 -14.54
C ASN A 170 16.61 -21.40 -14.23
N PHE A 171 15.97 -21.69 -13.11
CA PHE A 171 14.76 -21.01 -12.65
C PHE A 171 15.02 -20.36 -11.31
N PHE A 172 14.55 -19.12 -11.15
CA PHE A 172 14.64 -18.40 -9.90
C PHE A 172 13.29 -17.83 -9.50
N VAL A 173 13.00 -17.88 -8.20
CA VAL A 173 11.87 -17.21 -7.56
C VAL A 173 12.40 -16.27 -6.47
N ASP A 174 11.59 -15.30 -6.05
CA ASP A 174 11.97 -14.31 -5.03
C ASP A 174 13.35 -13.68 -5.34
N GLU A 175 13.55 -13.34 -6.62
CA GLU A 175 14.75 -12.78 -7.24
C GLU A 175 15.96 -13.72 -7.35
N THR A 176 16.25 -14.52 -6.33
CA THR A 176 17.54 -15.24 -6.23
C THR A 176 17.42 -16.72 -5.84
N GLN A 177 16.25 -17.18 -5.42
CA GLN A 177 16.08 -18.56 -4.96
C GLN A 177 15.98 -19.51 -6.15
N SER A 178 17.01 -20.33 -6.36
CA SER A 178 17.00 -21.37 -7.39
C SER A 178 16.01 -22.48 -7.05
N VAL A 179 15.17 -22.84 -8.02
CA VAL A 179 14.11 -23.86 -7.87
C VAL A 179 14.03 -24.74 -9.12
N THR A 180 13.27 -25.83 -9.03
CA THR A 180 12.99 -26.67 -10.21
C THR A 180 11.98 -26.02 -11.15
N GLY A 181 11.99 -26.41 -12.43
CA GLY A 181 11.02 -25.91 -13.42
C GLY A 181 9.55 -26.07 -13.00
N PRO A 182 9.11 -27.24 -12.52
CA PRO A 182 7.74 -27.42 -12.02
C PRO A 182 7.39 -26.55 -10.81
N GLU A 183 8.34 -26.34 -9.88
CA GLU A 183 8.14 -25.44 -8.73
C GLU A 183 7.99 -23.99 -9.19
N ALA A 184 8.85 -23.52 -10.10
CA ALA A 184 8.74 -22.19 -10.69
C ALA A 184 7.40 -22.00 -11.44
N ALA A 185 6.99 -22.99 -12.23
CA ALA A 185 5.72 -22.96 -12.95
C ALA A 185 4.50 -22.89 -12.01
N ASN A 186 4.52 -23.61 -10.89
CA ASN A 186 3.48 -23.55 -9.88
C ASN A 186 3.51 -22.22 -9.11
N TYR A 187 4.69 -21.71 -8.77
CA TYR A 187 4.87 -20.41 -8.12
C TYR A 187 4.27 -19.28 -8.98
N VAL A 188 4.66 -19.19 -10.27
CA VAL A 188 4.07 -18.18 -11.17
C VAL A 188 2.60 -18.47 -11.45
N GLY A 189 2.18 -19.73 -11.53
CA GLY A 189 0.79 -20.10 -11.80
C GLY A 189 -0.19 -19.69 -10.71
N ASN A 190 0.29 -19.61 -9.46
CA ASN A 190 -0.50 -19.21 -8.31
C ASN A 190 -0.49 -17.68 -8.07
N PHE A 191 0.31 -16.94 -8.83
CA PHE A 191 0.39 -15.49 -8.70
C PHE A 191 -0.88 -14.80 -9.21
N THR A 192 -1.42 -13.91 -8.37
CA THR A 192 -2.53 -13.02 -8.69
C THR A 192 -2.16 -11.59 -8.30
N VAL A 193 -2.49 -10.62 -9.15
CA VAL A 193 -2.16 -9.20 -8.90
C VAL A 193 -2.87 -8.66 -7.66
N LEU A 194 -4.12 -9.07 -7.43
CA LEU A 194 -4.97 -8.60 -6.34
C LEU A 194 -4.87 -9.49 -5.09
N ASP A 195 -3.65 -9.87 -4.72
CA ASP A 195 -3.35 -10.57 -3.48
C ASP A 195 -2.68 -9.63 -2.48
N PHE A 196 -3.46 -9.15 -1.52
CA PHE A 196 -2.96 -8.21 -0.50
C PHE A 196 -2.64 -8.89 0.84
N ARG A 197 -2.62 -10.23 0.88
CA ARG A 197 -2.21 -11.00 2.08
C ARG A 197 -0.86 -10.58 2.67
N PRO A 198 0.16 -10.14 1.90
CA PRO A 198 1.40 -9.61 2.49
C PRO A 198 1.20 -8.43 3.46
N LEU A 199 0.06 -7.73 3.41
CA LEU A 199 -0.29 -6.64 4.33
C LEU A 199 -0.86 -7.12 5.69
N ASN A 200 -0.86 -8.42 5.97
CA ASN A 200 -1.32 -9.00 7.25
C ASN A 200 -0.43 -8.63 8.46
N VAL A 201 0.70 -7.97 8.24
CA VAL A 201 1.50 -7.41 9.35
C VAL A 201 0.65 -6.41 10.14
N PRO A 202 0.53 -6.54 11.48
CA PRO A 202 -0.22 -5.63 12.33
C PRO A 202 0.13 -4.15 12.10
N ILE A 203 -0.87 -3.26 12.16
CA ILE A 203 -0.71 -1.84 11.81
C ILE A 203 0.18 -1.09 12.81
N ASP A 204 0.29 -1.59 14.04
CA ASP A 204 1.21 -1.08 15.06
C ASP A 204 2.68 -1.42 14.80
N GLN A 205 2.96 -2.36 13.88
CA GLN A 205 4.31 -2.70 13.41
C GLN A 205 4.71 -1.93 12.13
N TRP A 206 3.78 -1.16 11.55
CA TRP A 206 4.08 -0.32 10.38
C TRP A 206 4.83 0.94 10.82
N GLU A 207 5.61 1.53 9.91
CA GLU A 207 6.34 2.77 10.18
C GLU A 207 5.34 3.91 10.39
N ARG A 208 5.29 4.45 11.62
CA ARG A 208 4.37 5.53 11.98
C ARG A 208 5.08 6.88 11.91
N THR A 209 4.48 7.81 11.17
CA THR A 209 4.89 9.21 11.13
C THR A 209 3.72 10.10 11.46
N TYR A 210 3.99 11.24 12.12
CA TYR A 210 2.98 12.25 12.40
C TYR A 210 3.43 13.58 11.78
N ASN A 211 2.57 14.17 10.96
CA ASN A 211 2.83 15.42 10.30
C ASN A 211 2.00 16.54 10.94
N LEU A 212 2.70 17.47 11.57
CA LEU A 212 2.13 18.64 12.25
C LEU A 212 1.48 19.63 11.26
N SER A 213 1.97 19.70 10.03
CA SER A 213 1.54 20.73 9.06
C SER A 213 0.13 20.45 8.55
N ASN A 214 -0.22 19.19 8.36
CA ASN A 214 -1.54 18.75 7.90
C ASN A 214 -2.34 18.05 9.00
N ASN A 215 -1.80 17.96 10.21
CA ASN A 215 -2.39 17.25 11.35
C ASN A 215 -2.84 15.83 10.97
N THR A 216 -1.92 15.01 10.45
CA THR A 216 -2.21 13.62 10.06
C THR A 216 -1.20 12.63 10.65
N THR A 217 -1.68 11.43 10.97
CA THR A 217 -0.85 10.28 11.30
C THR A 217 -0.84 9.32 10.10
N THR A 218 0.34 8.94 9.64
CA THR A 218 0.53 8.00 8.52
C THR A 218 1.26 6.76 8.98
N TRP A 219 0.73 5.60 8.61
CA TRP A 219 1.42 4.31 8.74
C TRP A 219 1.85 3.83 7.37
N ARG A 220 3.11 3.41 7.25
CA ARG A 220 3.69 2.92 5.99
C ARG A 220 4.25 1.53 6.15
N TYR A 221 4.03 0.69 5.17
CA TYR A 221 4.62 -0.63 5.09
C TYR A 221 4.93 -1.00 3.65
N THR A 222 6.15 -1.47 3.44
CA THR A 222 6.60 -2.06 2.19
C THR A 222 6.85 -3.53 2.47
N PRO A 223 6.00 -4.44 1.99
CA PRO A 223 6.27 -5.87 2.07
C PRO A 223 7.63 -6.21 1.44
N PRO A 224 8.26 -7.30 1.87
CA PRO A 224 9.31 -7.96 1.08
C PRO A 224 8.79 -8.29 -0.34
N VAL A 225 9.71 -8.69 -1.24
CA VAL A 225 9.38 -9.06 -2.63
C VAL A 225 8.09 -9.89 -2.69
N ILE A 226 7.07 -9.33 -3.34
CA ILE A 226 5.73 -9.92 -3.39
C ILE A 226 5.69 -11.01 -4.45
N PHE A 227 6.28 -10.71 -5.61
CA PHE A 227 6.44 -11.66 -6.67
C PHE A 227 7.63 -11.27 -7.54
N ALA A 228 8.56 -12.21 -7.69
CA ALA A 228 9.62 -12.12 -8.67
C ALA A 228 9.90 -13.54 -9.17
N ALA A 229 9.92 -13.73 -10.48
CA ALA A 229 10.31 -14.98 -11.09
C ALA A 229 11.16 -14.70 -12.32
N SER A 230 12.17 -15.53 -12.55
CA SER A 230 12.99 -15.46 -13.75
C SER A 230 13.39 -16.85 -14.25
N VAL A 231 13.68 -16.89 -15.55
CA VAL A 231 14.23 -18.05 -16.26
C VAL A 231 15.45 -17.58 -17.00
N GLU A 232 16.56 -18.28 -16.80
CA GLU A 232 17.77 -18.10 -17.57
C GLU A 232 17.98 -19.33 -18.44
N ALA A 233 17.97 -19.15 -19.76
CA ALA A 233 18.15 -20.24 -20.71
C ALA A 233 19.28 -19.95 -21.68
N SER A 234 20.08 -20.97 -21.99
CA SER A 234 21.10 -20.90 -23.05
C SER A 234 20.54 -21.49 -24.34
N GLN A 235 20.23 -20.64 -25.31
CA GLN A 235 19.68 -21.01 -26.61
C GLN A 235 20.68 -20.71 -27.72
N LEU A 236 21.15 -21.74 -28.44
CA LEU A 236 22.08 -21.59 -29.57
C LEU A 236 23.31 -20.68 -29.25
N ASN A 237 23.92 -20.89 -28.08
CA ASN A 237 25.03 -20.09 -27.53
C ASN A 237 24.71 -18.63 -27.18
N LYS A 238 23.42 -18.27 -27.05
CA LYS A 238 22.97 -16.99 -26.51
C LYS A 238 22.23 -17.21 -25.18
N SER A 239 22.57 -16.41 -24.18
CA SER A 239 21.80 -16.38 -22.93
C SER A 239 20.54 -15.54 -23.12
N VAL A 240 19.40 -16.10 -22.74
CA VAL A 240 18.09 -15.44 -22.73
C VAL A 240 17.60 -15.42 -21.29
N THR A 241 17.34 -14.23 -20.77
CA THR A 241 16.77 -14.03 -19.43
C THR A 241 15.35 -13.49 -19.58
N LEU A 242 14.40 -14.28 -19.07
CA LEU A 242 13.00 -13.88 -18.95
C LEU A 242 12.69 -13.62 -17.48
N PHE A 243 11.92 -12.59 -17.19
CA PHE A 243 11.56 -12.19 -15.84
C PHE A 243 10.13 -11.64 -15.79
N SER A 244 9.57 -11.70 -14.59
CA SER A 244 8.35 -11.01 -14.21
C SER A 244 8.48 -10.57 -12.76
N SER A 245 8.12 -9.34 -12.46
CA SER A 245 8.17 -8.79 -11.11
C SER A 245 6.95 -7.94 -10.77
N TYR A 246 6.61 -7.94 -9.49
CA TYR A 246 5.52 -7.18 -8.91
C TYR A 246 5.85 -6.87 -7.45
N THR A 247 5.73 -5.60 -7.10
CA THR A 247 5.93 -5.09 -5.75
C THR A 247 5.05 -3.86 -5.56
N TYR A 248 4.72 -3.51 -4.32
CA TYR A 248 4.02 -2.27 -3.99
C TYR A 248 4.34 -1.87 -2.55
N SER A 249 4.13 -0.59 -2.23
CA SER A 249 4.05 -0.11 -0.84
C SER A 249 2.60 0.17 -0.45
N ALA A 250 2.31 0.22 0.84
CA ALA A 250 1.01 0.60 1.36
C ALA A 250 1.13 1.70 2.43
N GLU A 251 0.19 2.64 2.40
CA GLU A 251 0.08 3.74 3.33
C GLU A 251 -1.36 3.89 3.83
N ILE A 252 -1.53 4.02 5.14
CA ILE A 252 -2.79 4.38 5.79
C ILE A 252 -2.63 5.76 6.42
N ILE A 253 -3.48 6.70 6.03
CA ILE A 253 -3.45 8.09 6.46
C ILE A 253 -4.71 8.38 7.26
N ILE A 254 -4.55 8.90 8.47
CA ILE A 254 -5.65 9.26 9.37
C ILE A 254 -5.51 10.70 9.84
N PRO A 255 -6.61 11.47 9.92
CA PRO A 255 -6.60 12.81 10.50
C PRO A 255 -6.34 12.77 12.01
N GLY A 256 -5.59 13.76 12.49
CA GLY A 256 -5.24 13.92 13.90
C GLY A 256 -4.14 12.98 14.37
N LEU A 257 -3.93 13.00 15.68
CA LEU A 257 -3.08 12.05 16.37
C LEU A 257 -3.86 10.75 16.59
N ALA A 258 -3.43 9.68 15.95
CA ALA A 258 -4.05 8.37 16.11
C ALA A 258 -3.03 7.35 16.63
N GLN A 259 -3.54 6.35 17.36
CA GLN A 259 -2.76 5.27 17.95
C GLN A 259 -3.18 3.93 17.37
N ALA A 260 -2.22 3.03 17.19
CA ALA A 260 -2.43 1.69 16.69
C ALA A 260 -2.28 0.66 17.81
N ALA A 261 -3.11 -0.37 17.79
CA ALA A 261 -2.94 -1.58 18.58
C ALA A 261 -3.40 -2.80 17.76
N GLY A 262 -2.47 -3.68 17.38
CA GLY A 262 -2.74 -4.82 16.51
C GLY A 262 -3.26 -4.38 15.14
N ASN A 263 -4.53 -4.64 14.85
CA ASN A 263 -5.21 -4.22 13.61
C ASN A 263 -6.25 -3.11 13.83
N ILE A 264 -6.26 -2.49 14.99
CA ILE A 264 -7.22 -1.45 15.34
C ILE A 264 -6.50 -0.12 15.46
N LEU A 265 -7.00 0.87 14.72
CA LEU A 265 -6.60 2.27 14.85
C LEU A 265 -7.61 2.98 15.74
N ARG A 266 -7.12 3.69 16.74
CA ARG A 266 -7.92 4.56 17.61
C ARG A 266 -7.68 6.00 17.19
N VAL A 267 -8.77 6.63 16.76
CA VAL A 267 -8.77 7.99 16.22
C VAL A 267 -9.65 8.85 17.10
N ASP A 268 -9.15 10.02 17.48
CA ASP A 268 -10.00 11.04 18.07
C ASP A 268 -10.80 11.72 16.95
N VAL A 269 -12.11 11.52 16.96
CA VAL A 269 -13.09 12.13 16.03
C VAL A 269 -13.93 13.19 16.75
N GLY A 270 -13.53 13.59 17.95
CA GLY A 270 -14.16 14.69 18.68
C GLY A 270 -14.07 16.01 17.93
N THR A 271 -14.99 16.92 18.23
CA THR A 271 -15.02 18.28 17.64
C THR A 271 -13.92 19.21 18.19
N GLY A 272 -12.98 18.67 18.97
CA GLY A 272 -12.00 19.42 19.75
C GLY A 272 -12.58 20.30 20.86
N GLN A 273 -13.91 20.36 21.01
CA GLN A 273 -14.56 21.18 22.04
C GLN A 273 -14.09 20.83 23.45
N LYS A 274 -13.86 19.53 23.72
CA LYS A 274 -13.35 19.07 25.02
C LYS A 274 -11.93 19.56 25.30
N GLU A 275 -11.09 19.64 24.27
CA GLU A 275 -9.72 20.14 24.38
C GLU A 275 -9.74 21.65 24.68
N TRP A 276 -10.57 22.42 23.98
CA TRP A 276 -10.79 23.84 24.27
C TRP A 276 -11.30 24.09 25.68
N ILE A 277 -12.24 23.27 26.15
CA ILE A 277 -12.74 23.34 27.54
C ILE A 277 -11.61 23.04 28.52
N MET A 278 -10.81 22.00 28.29
CA MET A 278 -9.67 21.65 29.15
C MET A 278 -8.59 22.74 29.17
N THR A 279 -8.23 23.29 28.02
CA THR A 279 -7.31 24.44 27.91
C THR A 279 -7.88 25.63 28.65
N GLY A 280 -9.18 25.93 28.49
CA GLY A 280 -9.87 26.99 29.23
C GLY A 280 -9.78 26.81 30.74
N VAL A 281 -10.01 25.60 31.24
CA VAL A 281 -9.89 25.26 32.67
C VAL A 281 -8.45 25.45 33.17
N VAL A 282 -7.44 25.02 32.39
CA VAL A 282 -6.01 25.20 32.74
C VAL A 282 -5.64 26.68 32.78
N VAL A 283 -6.06 27.47 31.80
CA VAL A 283 -5.80 28.92 31.74
C VAL A 283 -6.50 29.65 32.90
N LEU A 284 -7.75 29.30 33.20
CA LEU A 284 -8.50 29.86 34.33
C LEU A 284 -7.85 29.53 35.68
N SER A 285 -7.43 28.28 35.88
CA SER A 285 -6.78 27.85 37.12
C SER A 285 -5.41 28.52 37.31
N LEU A 286 -4.59 28.64 36.26
CA LEU A 286 -3.36 29.43 36.31
C LEU A 286 -3.64 30.91 36.60
N GLY A 287 -4.66 31.49 35.97
CA GLY A 287 -5.08 32.87 36.23
C GLY A 287 -5.46 33.10 37.70
N LEU A 288 -6.24 32.18 38.29
CA LEU A 288 -6.62 32.21 39.71
C LEU A 288 -5.41 32.16 40.63
N VAL A 289 -4.43 31.28 40.35
CA VAL A 289 -3.19 31.20 41.12
C VAL A 289 -2.41 32.52 41.08
N VAL A 290 -2.32 33.15 39.91
CA VAL A 290 -1.66 34.46 39.75
C VAL A 290 -2.39 35.54 40.55
N VAL A 291 -3.73 35.61 40.46
CA VAL A 291 -4.54 36.59 41.22
C VAL A 291 -4.37 36.40 42.73
N ILE A 292 -4.41 35.16 43.21
CA ILE A 292 -4.19 34.83 44.63
C ILE A 292 -2.79 35.28 45.06
N GLN A 293 -1.74 34.98 44.28
CA GLN A 293 -0.38 35.43 44.60
C GLN A 293 -0.26 36.96 44.65
N VAL A 294 -0.88 37.68 43.70
CA VAL A 294 -0.87 39.15 43.67
C VAL A 294 -1.59 39.71 44.89
N MET A 295 -2.77 39.19 45.24
CA MET A 295 -3.52 39.61 46.43
C MET A 295 -2.75 39.34 47.72
N PHE A 296 -2.10 38.18 47.86
CA PHE A 296 -1.24 37.89 49.01
C PHE A 296 -0.05 38.85 49.12
N ARG A 297 0.61 39.16 47.99
CA ARG A 297 1.70 40.14 47.95
C ARG A 297 1.21 41.55 48.32
N ALA A 298 0.04 41.95 47.82
CA ALA A 298 -0.57 43.25 48.14
C ALA A 298 -0.94 43.36 49.63
N LYS A 299 -1.59 42.35 50.21
CA LYS A 299 -1.89 42.30 51.65
C LYS A 299 -0.63 42.35 52.51
N LYS A 300 0.43 41.63 52.12
CA LYS A 300 1.72 41.65 52.84
C LYS A 300 2.41 43.02 52.78
N LYS A 301 2.27 43.76 51.68
CA LYS A 301 2.73 45.16 51.56
C LYS A 301 1.87 46.11 52.43
N ALA A 302 0.54 45.98 52.41
CA ALA A 302 -0.35 46.78 53.22
C ALA A 302 -0.14 46.57 54.74
N ALA A 303 0.05 45.32 55.18
CA ALA A 303 0.37 44.99 56.57
C ALA A 303 1.73 45.53 57.03
N LYS A 304 2.69 45.74 56.11
CA LYS A 304 3.96 46.41 56.40
C LYS A 304 3.82 47.93 56.54
N LEU A 305 2.85 48.54 55.87
CA LEU A 305 2.61 49.99 55.90
C LEU A 305 1.76 50.43 57.11
N GLY A 306 0.84 49.60 57.59
CA GLY A 306 0.02 49.87 58.79
C GLY A 306 0.72 49.64 60.14
N ARG A 307 2.03 49.35 60.14
CA ARG A 307 2.84 49.11 61.36
C ARG A 307 3.83 50.25 61.65
N ARG A 308 3.62 51.42 61.05
CA ARG A 308 4.37 52.66 61.33
C ARG A 308 3.49 53.65 62.06
#